data_AF-A0A2A9CZU3-F1
#
_entry.id   AF-A0A2A9CZU3-F1
#
_cell.length_a   1.000
_cell.length_b   1.000
_cell.length_c   1.000
_cell.angle_alpha   90.00
_cell.angle_beta   90.00
_cell.angle_gamma   90.00
#
_symmetry.space_group_name_H-M   'P 1'
#
loop_
_entity.id
_entity.type
_entity.pdbx_description
1 polymer ?
#
loop_
_entity_poly.entity_id
_entity_poly.type
_entity_poly.pdbx_seq_one_letter_code
_entity_poly.pdbx_strand_id
1 'polypeptide(L)'
;MDSVSGVQPGPIPVRAKHHGGLRVHTTSPTRPRRPRVVHAARVALGAALVSALGVFGCLAPASAGAEVAGYGRYVIQRGIAPGGGNFTFTYGNASDGMLSGDWDGDGRDSLAVRRGRTFYFTNRSGAGSAQKVYSYGNASDEVFVGDWDGDGIDTLAVRRGRTFYFTNRSGAGSAQKVYSYGNASDEVFVGDWDGDGIDTLAVRRGRTFYFTNRSGAGSAQKVYSYGNASDEVFVGDWDGDGADTLAVRRGRTFYQTDRTGPGSAQHVVDYGRATDAVLVGRWDGGSRDILAVRRAEDTPTPQPRDVMAVYGTLRDGQPNAWVMSGTFSTSVTERMPSLSLWGHRDRTFPYAMDDSAHHSVVAEVKYLHPATAAATIDRVDRLERYDPSQPATNQMYVRVRRDTASGVSAWIYLAGPRTQTWLRQGGYAISSGDWVRG
;
A
#
# COMPACT_ATOMS: atom_id res chain seq x y z
N MET A 1 -36.83 -73.63 6.07
CA MET A 1 -36.44 -73.65 4.65
C MET A 1 -35.25 -72.70 4.51
N ASP A 2 -34.19 -72.88 5.28
CA ASP A 2 -33.12 -73.91 5.13
C ASP A 2 -32.22 -73.53 3.93
N SER A 3 -30.90 -73.36 3.98
CA SER A 3 -29.82 -73.45 4.99
C SER A 3 -28.58 -72.78 4.33
N VAL A 4 -27.88 -71.83 4.94
CA VAL A 4 -26.64 -71.94 5.75
C VAL A 4 -25.38 -72.50 5.06
N SER A 5 -24.25 -71.82 5.37
CA SER A 5 -22.81 -72.17 5.28
C SER A 5 -22.07 -71.78 3.99
N GLY A 6 -20.90 -71.16 4.00
CA GLY A 6 -20.02 -70.72 5.09
C GLY A 6 -18.53 -70.86 4.72
N VAL A 7 -17.71 -69.98 5.30
CA VAL A 7 -16.30 -70.18 5.69
C VAL A 7 -15.18 -69.75 4.71
N GLN A 8 -14.51 -68.66 5.07
CA GLN A 8 -13.04 -68.45 4.96
C GLN A 8 -12.34 -68.97 6.23
N PRO A 9 -11.02 -69.29 6.18
CA PRO A 9 -10.01 -68.38 6.77
C PRO A 9 -8.62 -68.36 6.07
N GLY A 10 -7.81 -67.30 6.28
CA GLY A 10 -6.37 -67.18 5.90
C GLY A 10 -5.42 -67.93 6.86
N PRO A 11 -4.15 -67.51 7.13
CA PRO A 11 -3.19 -66.55 6.52
C PRO A 11 -1.77 -67.16 6.29
N ILE A 12 -0.71 -66.36 5.97
CA ILE A 12 0.73 -66.41 6.44
C ILE A 12 1.75 -65.79 5.44
N PRO A 13 2.88 -65.20 5.91
CA PRO A 13 3.69 -64.17 5.22
C PRO A 13 5.05 -64.65 4.68
N VAL A 14 5.76 -63.80 3.93
CA VAL A 14 7.16 -64.03 3.53
C VAL A 14 8.08 -62.92 4.04
N ARG A 15 9.10 -63.36 4.80
CA ARG A 15 10.24 -62.60 5.31
C ARG A 15 11.50 -63.11 4.60
N ALA A 16 12.42 -62.24 4.21
CA ALA A 16 13.80 -62.63 3.89
C ALA A 16 14.79 -61.67 4.58
N LYS A 17 15.75 -62.27 5.29
CA LYS A 17 16.95 -61.72 5.92
C LYS A 17 18.17 -62.25 5.16
N HIS A 18 19.30 -61.52 5.21
CA HIS A 18 20.70 -61.97 5.48
C HIS A 18 21.74 -61.08 4.76
N HIS A 19 22.57 -60.33 5.50
CA HIS A 19 24.00 -60.57 5.90
C HIS A 19 25.01 -60.18 4.80
N GLY A 20 26.20 -59.63 5.03
CA GLY A 20 27.08 -59.34 6.18
C GLY A 20 28.30 -58.54 5.65
N GLY A 21 28.97 -57.68 6.45
CA GLY A 21 30.38 -57.85 6.94
C GLY A 21 31.46 -57.74 5.82
N LEU A 22 32.64 -57.08 5.91
CA LEU A 22 33.48 -56.59 7.00
C LEU A 22 34.62 -55.69 6.38
N ARG A 23 35.29 -54.93 7.26
CA ARG A 23 36.42 -53.97 7.15
C ARG A 23 37.71 -54.45 6.40
N VAL A 24 38.58 -53.50 6.00
CA VAL A 24 39.90 -53.18 6.65
C VAL A 24 40.64 -52.01 5.95
N HIS A 25 41.36 -51.22 6.77
CA HIS A 25 42.21 -50.06 6.50
C HIS A 25 43.44 -50.29 5.61
N THR A 26 43.90 -49.24 4.91
CA THR A 26 45.34 -48.89 4.79
C THR A 26 45.53 -47.36 4.63
N THR A 27 46.74 -46.91 4.92
CA THR A 27 47.22 -45.59 5.37
C THR A 27 47.59 -44.57 4.26
N SER A 28 47.62 -43.28 4.67
CA SER A 28 48.07 -42.03 3.97
C SER A 28 49.53 -42.06 3.42
N PRO A 29 50.00 -41.13 2.53
CA PRO A 29 50.15 -39.70 2.85
C PRO A 29 49.95 -38.67 1.70
N THR A 30 50.15 -37.39 2.07
CA THR A 30 49.84 -36.07 1.50
C THR A 30 50.58 -35.61 0.21
N ARG A 31 49.89 -34.84 -0.67
CA ARG A 31 50.38 -33.57 -1.26
C ARG A 31 49.26 -32.79 -2.00
N PRO A 32 49.26 -31.44 -2.05
CA PRO A 32 48.12 -30.64 -2.51
C PRO A 32 48.30 -30.09 -3.93
N ARG A 33 47.24 -30.07 -4.76
CA ARG A 33 47.18 -29.24 -5.98
C ARG A 33 45.75 -28.78 -6.33
N ARG A 34 45.60 -27.44 -6.28
CA ARG A 34 44.79 -26.51 -7.11
C ARG A 34 43.28 -26.78 -7.29
N PRO A 35 42.39 -25.83 -6.92
CA PRO A 35 40.99 -25.88 -7.31
C PRO A 35 40.82 -25.55 -8.80
N ARG A 36 40.02 -26.37 -9.49
CA ARG A 36 39.48 -26.10 -10.82
C ARG A 36 38.44 -24.99 -10.74
N VAL A 37 38.56 -24.03 -11.65
CA VAL A 37 37.54 -23.01 -11.93
C VAL A 37 36.31 -23.70 -12.53
N VAL A 38 35.16 -23.53 -11.89
CA VAL A 38 33.85 -23.83 -12.48
C VAL A 38 33.08 -22.51 -12.55
N HIS A 39 32.66 -22.12 -13.74
CA HIS A 39 31.78 -20.96 -13.95
C HIS A 39 30.43 -21.22 -13.28
N ALA A 40 30.15 -20.52 -12.18
CA ALA A 40 28.82 -20.45 -11.60
C ALA A 40 28.01 -19.36 -12.33
N ALA A 41 26.97 -19.79 -13.03
CA ALA A 41 25.94 -18.91 -13.54
C ALA A 41 25.23 -18.22 -12.36
N ARG A 42 25.15 -16.89 -12.41
CA ARG A 42 24.45 -16.06 -11.43
C ARG A 42 22.94 -16.28 -11.56
N VAL A 43 22.30 -16.81 -10.53
CA VAL A 43 20.85 -16.74 -10.31
C VAL A 43 20.61 -15.79 -9.15
N ALA A 44 19.91 -14.69 -9.41
CA ALA A 44 19.57 -13.69 -8.43
C ALA A 44 18.43 -14.20 -7.53
N LEU A 45 18.69 -14.24 -6.22
CA LEU A 45 17.71 -14.54 -5.18
C LEU A 45 17.12 -13.20 -4.68
N GLY A 46 15.84 -12.96 -4.91
CA GLY A 46 15.13 -11.79 -4.41
C GLY A 46 14.46 -12.10 -3.07
N ALA A 47 15.20 -11.95 -1.98
CA ALA A 47 14.66 -11.79 -0.62
C ALA A 47 14.98 -10.38 -0.16
N ALA A 48 13.98 -9.60 0.25
CA ALA A 48 14.19 -8.28 0.86
C ALA A 48 13.56 -8.25 2.26
N LEU A 49 14.43 -8.14 3.27
CA LEU A 49 14.11 -7.98 4.68
C LEU A 49 15.23 -7.13 5.28
N VAL A 50 14.95 -5.90 5.75
CA VAL A 50 15.78 -5.04 6.65
C VAL A 50 14.87 -3.89 7.13
N SER A 51 14.87 -3.31 8.34
CA SER A 51 15.26 -3.64 9.73
C SER A 51 14.80 -2.43 10.60
N ALA A 52 14.66 -2.65 11.91
CA ALA A 52 14.24 -1.67 12.91
C ALA A 52 15.32 -0.62 13.29
N LEU A 53 14.87 0.56 13.77
CA LEU A 53 15.56 1.37 14.77
C LEU A 53 14.53 2.11 15.64
N GLY A 54 14.66 2.00 16.96
CA GLY A 54 13.72 2.56 17.94
C GLY A 54 14.10 3.95 18.44
N VAL A 55 13.09 4.66 18.95
CA VAL A 55 13.21 5.71 19.97
C VAL A 55 11.99 5.58 20.89
N PHE A 56 12.22 5.60 22.21
CA PHE A 56 11.18 5.62 23.23
C PHE A 56 10.42 6.96 23.20
N GLY A 57 9.10 6.88 23.15
CA GLY A 57 8.21 8.00 23.40
C GLY A 57 6.88 7.47 23.92
N CYS A 58 6.71 7.49 25.25
CA CYS A 58 5.39 7.31 25.88
C CYS A 58 4.51 8.49 25.47
N LEU A 59 3.39 8.26 24.78
CA LEU A 59 2.29 9.22 24.63
C LEU A 59 0.95 8.50 24.32
N ALA A 60 0.05 8.59 25.29
CA ALA A 60 -1.43 8.57 25.28
C ALA A 60 -2.23 7.41 24.61
N PRO A 61 -3.36 6.99 25.21
CA PRO A 61 -4.31 6.11 24.54
C PRO A 61 -4.85 6.80 23.28
N ALA A 62 -4.88 6.06 22.16
CA ALA A 62 -5.42 6.54 20.90
C ALA A 62 -6.87 7.01 21.11
N SER A 63 -7.10 8.31 20.91
CA SER A 63 -8.43 8.88 20.86
C SER A 63 -9.26 8.16 19.79
N ALA A 64 -10.49 7.79 20.14
CA ALA A 64 -11.51 7.46 19.15
C ALA A 64 -11.57 8.60 18.11
N GLY A 65 -11.38 8.26 16.83
CA GLY A 65 -11.43 9.22 15.72
C GLY A 65 -10.08 9.78 15.25
N ALA A 66 -8.99 9.00 15.27
CA ALA A 66 -7.75 9.40 14.59
C ALA A 66 -8.02 9.68 13.09
N GLU A 67 -7.68 10.88 12.65
CA GLU A 67 -7.82 11.32 11.27
C GLU A 67 -6.92 10.47 10.36
N VAL A 68 -7.54 9.84 9.37
CA VAL A 68 -6.83 9.14 8.30
C VAL A 68 -6.83 10.09 7.11
N ALA A 69 -5.72 10.78 6.87
CA ALA A 69 -5.60 11.64 5.72
C ALA A 69 -5.69 10.80 4.43
N GLY A 70 -6.57 11.18 3.50
CA GLY A 70 -6.77 10.44 2.26
C GLY A 70 -5.60 10.64 1.30
N TYR A 71 -4.73 9.63 1.18
CA TYR A 71 -3.62 9.61 0.22
C TYR A 71 -3.59 8.36 -0.68
N GLY A 72 -4.31 7.28 -0.35
CA GLY A 72 -4.44 6.14 -1.25
C GLY A 72 -5.52 6.40 -2.29
N ARG A 73 -5.17 6.69 -3.56
CA ARG A 73 -6.17 6.77 -4.65
C ARG A 73 -6.43 5.38 -5.22
N TYR A 74 -7.67 4.91 -5.17
CA TYR A 74 -8.11 3.62 -5.71
C TYR A 74 -9.00 3.87 -6.93
N VAL A 75 -8.80 3.14 -8.02
CA VAL A 75 -9.68 3.20 -9.19
C VAL A 75 -10.45 1.89 -9.27
N ILE A 76 -11.62 1.86 -8.68
CA ILE A 76 -12.53 0.72 -8.76
C ILE A 76 -13.26 0.86 -10.09
N GLN A 77 -12.90 0.05 -11.08
CA GLN A 77 -13.67 -0.04 -12.31
C GLN A 77 -14.75 -1.10 -12.10
N ARG A 78 -16.02 -0.76 -12.34
CA ARG A 78 -17.12 -1.72 -12.23
C ARG A 78 -16.88 -2.88 -13.20
N GLY A 79 -16.72 -4.07 -12.64
CA GLY A 79 -16.89 -5.35 -13.31
C GLY A 79 -15.77 -5.76 -14.27
N ILE A 80 -15.73 -7.07 -14.49
CA ILE A 80 -14.93 -7.77 -15.50
C ILE A 80 -15.48 -7.52 -16.94
N ALA A 81 -16.56 -6.74 -17.07
CA ALA A 81 -17.22 -6.41 -18.34
C ALA A 81 -16.84 -5.00 -18.85
N PRO A 82 -16.66 -4.80 -20.17
CA PRO A 82 -16.39 -3.48 -20.73
C PRO A 82 -17.56 -2.51 -20.47
N GLY A 83 -17.28 -1.37 -19.83
CA GLY A 83 -18.22 -0.24 -19.71
C GLY A 83 -18.78 0.06 -18.32
N GLY A 84 -18.36 -0.66 -17.28
CA GLY A 84 -18.72 -0.28 -15.91
C GLY A 84 -18.02 1.01 -15.48
N GLY A 85 -18.77 1.94 -14.86
CA GLY A 85 -18.24 3.22 -14.38
C GLY A 85 -17.08 3.08 -13.39
N ASN A 86 -16.20 4.09 -13.38
CA ASN A 86 -15.09 4.18 -12.42
C ASN A 86 -15.58 4.83 -11.12
N PHE A 87 -15.34 4.19 -9.98
CA PHE A 87 -15.36 4.85 -8.68
C PHE A 87 -13.93 5.11 -8.23
N THR A 88 -13.66 6.35 -7.82
CA THR A 88 -12.39 6.70 -7.20
C THR A 88 -12.60 6.91 -5.72
N PHE A 89 -11.89 6.18 -4.88
CA PHE A 89 -11.90 6.37 -3.44
C PHE A 89 -10.54 6.85 -2.96
N THR A 90 -10.53 7.68 -1.92
CA THR A 90 -9.31 8.10 -1.25
C THR A 90 -9.40 7.84 0.25
N TYR A 91 -8.66 6.85 0.75
CA TYR A 91 -8.65 6.50 2.17
C TYR A 91 -7.30 5.88 2.56
N GLY A 92 -6.80 6.18 3.75
CA GLY A 92 -5.47 5.72 4.19
C GLY A 92 -4.31 6.59 3.74
N ASN A 93 -3.18 6.42 4.43
CA ASN A 93 -1.88 6.93 4.03
C ASN A 93 -1.22 6.00 3.00
N ALA A 94 -0.22 6.50 2.27
CA ALA A 94 0.48 5.73 1.24
C ALA A 94 1.14 4.43 1.74
N SER A 95 1.53 4.38 3.01
CA SER A 95 2.20 3.24 3.65
C SER A 95 1.27 2.26 4.35
N ASP A 96 -0.03 2.54 4.41
CA ASP A 96 -0.97 1.68 5.13
C ASP A 96 -1.25 0.40 4.33
N GLY A 97 -1.43 -0.72 5.02
CA GLY A 97 -1.95 -1.94 4.42
C GLY A 97 -3.45 -1.82 4.21
N MET A 98 -3.97 -2.25 3.06
CA MET A 98 -5.40 -2.15 2.74
C MET A 98 -6.11 -3.47 2.96
N LEU A 99 -7.36 -3.37 3.39
CA LEU A 99 -8.29 -4.48 3.59
C LEU A 99 -9.65 -4.09 3.00
N SER A 100 -10.40 -5.08 2.55
CA SER A 100 -11.80 -4.98 2.12
C SER A 100 -12.64 -5.97 2.91
N GLY A 101 -13.91 -5.60 3.13
CA GLY A 101 -14.90 -6.45 3.76
C GLY A 101 -16.19 -5.68 4.07
N ASP A 102 -17.26 -6.40 4.35
CA ASP A 102 -18.54 -5.89 4.81
C ASP A 102 -18.51 -5.62 6.32
N TRP A 103 -18.13 -4.40 6.70
CA TRP A 103 -17.89 -4.06 8.11
C TRP A 103 -19.17 -3.76 8.90
N ASP A 104 -20.31 -3.58 8.24
CA ASP A 104 -21.61 -3.27 8.86
C ASP A 104 -22.77 -4.21 8.49
N GLY A 105 -22.52 -5.23 7.68
CA GLY A 105 -23.48 -6.27 7.33
C GLY A 105 -24.53 -5.82 6.32
N ASP A 106 -24.23 -4.81 5.49
CA ASP A 106 -25.17 -4.31 4.48
C ASP A 106 -25.10 -5.08 3.14
N GLY A 107 -24.23 -6.09 3.09
CA GLY A 107 -23.90 -6.88 1.92
C GLY A 107 -22.99 -6.15 0.94
N ARG A 108 -22.25 -5.11 1.34
CA ARG A 108 -21.30 -4.41 0.46
C ARG A 108 -19.95 -4.21 1.12
N ASP A 109 -18.93 -4.61 0.38
CA ASP A 109 -17.55 -4.39 0.82
C ASP A 109 -17.19 -2.92 0.84
N SER A 110 -16.56 -2.55 1.95
CA SER A 110 -16.01 -1.22 2.19
C SER A 110 -14.53 -1.33 2.61
N LEU A 111 -13.83 -0.21 2.73
CA LEU A 111 -12.38 -0.21 2.96
C LEU A 111 -12.02 -0.13 4.44
N ALA A 112 -10.94 -0.81 4.80
CA ALA A 112 -10.20 -0.57 6.03
C ALA A 112 -8.71 -0.45 5.76
N VAL A 113 -8.01 0.30 6.62
CA VAL A 113 -6.56 0.46 6.54
C VAL A 113 -5.89 0.01 7.82
N ARG A 114 -4.71 -0.58 7.68
CA ARG A 114 -3.88 -1.10 8.77
C ARG A 114 -2.62 -0.25 8.92
N ARG A 115 -2.38 0.20 10.15
CA ARG A 115 -1.13 0.82 10.59
C ARG A 115 -0.59 0.09 11.82
N GLY A 116 0.42 -0.75 11.61
CA GLY A 116 0.93 -1.64 12.65
C GLY A 116 -0.16 -2.59 13.13
N ARG A 117 -0.56 -2.50 14.41
CA ARG A 117 -1.65 -3.32 14.96
C ARG A 117 -3.01 -2.63 14.98
N THR A 118 -3.11 -1.41 14.45
CA THR A 118 -4.31 -0.59 14.51
C THR A 118 -4.99 -0.56 13.15
N PHE A 119 -6.31 -0.73 13.17
CA PHE A 119 -7.18 -0.81 12.01
C PHE A 119 -8.19 0.34 12.04
N TYR A 120 -8.40 0.93 10.87
CA TYR A 120 -9.24 2.09 10.65
C TYR A 120 -10.25 1.73 9.57
N PHE A 121 -11.53 1.65 9.94
CA PHE A 121 -12.60 1.17 9.08
C PHE A 121 -13.47 2.34 8.64
N THR A 122 -13.97 2.28 7.40
CA THR A 122 -14.92 3.23 6.85
C THR A 122 -15.87 2.54 5.89
N ASN A 123 -17.16 2.86 5.99
CA ASN A 123 -18.21 2.53 5.03
C ASN A 123 -18.57 3.75 4.17
N ARG A 124 -17.79 4.84 4.29
CA ARG A 124 -17.97 6.06 3.48
C ARG A 124 -17.31 5.90 2.13
N SER A 125 -18.02 6.37 1.11
CA SER A 125 -17.61 6.39 -0.28
C SER A 125 -16.63 7.53 -0.65
N GLY A 126 -15.91 8.10 0.32
CA GLY A 126 -15.04 9.26 0.09
C GLY A 126 -14.01 9.50 1.19
N ALA A 127 -13.17 10.53 0.99
CA ALA A 127 -12.17 10.91 1.97
C ALA A 127 -12.79 11.33 3.31
N GLY A 128 -12.11 11.03 4.41
CA GLY A 128 -12.57 11.39 5.74
C GLY A 128 -11.92 10.56 6.84
N SER A 129 -12.27 10.88 8.08
CA SER A 129 -11.85 10.12 9.25
C SER A 129 -12.48 8.72 9.25
N ALA A 130 -11.78 7.78 9.88
CA ALA A 130 -12.30 6.45 10.16
C ALA A 130 -13.59 6.54 11.00
N GLN A 131 -14.58 5.72 10.66
CA GLN A 131 -15.80 5.58 11.46
C GLN A 131 -15.58 4.68 12.67
N LYS A 132 -14.70 3.69 12.54
CA LYS A 132 -14.35 2.76 13.60
C LYS A 132 -12.84 2.54 13.63
N VAL A 133 -12.27 2.54 14.83
CA VAL A 133 -10.83 2.33 15.03
C VAL A 133 -10.62 1.38 16.20
N TYR A 134 -9.88 0.31 15.98
CA TYR A 134 -9.44 -0.56 17.07
C TYR A 134 -8.13 -1.25 16.74
N SER A 135 -7.50 -1.84 17.76
CA SER A 135 -6.25 -2.58 17.61
C SER A 135 -6.46 -4.06 17.89
N TYR A 136 -5.83 -4.90 17.09
CA TYR A 136 -5.87 -6.35 17.25
C TYR A 136 -4.53 -6.98 16.83
N GLY A 137 -4.12 -8.00 17.55
CA GLY A 137 -2.84 -8.68 17.31
C GLY A 137 -1.60 -7.80 17.49
N ASN A 138 -0.54 -8.20 16.80
CA ASN A 138 0.77 -7.53 16.78
C ASN A 138 1.01 -6.87 15.42
N ALA A 139 1.91 -5.89 15.40
CA ALA A 139 2.26 -5.17 14.17
C ALA A 139 2.91 -6.07 13.09
N SER A 140 3.53 -7.18 13.49
CA SER A 140 4.18 -8.14 12.59
C SER A 140 3.28 -9.27 12.12
N ASP A 141 2.05 -9.38 12.63
CA ASP A 141 1.17 -10.48 12.25
C ASP A 141 0.69 -10.32 10.79
N GLU A 142 0.47 -11.44 10.09
CA GLU A 142 -0.34 -11.46 8.87
C GLU A 142 -1.82 -11.29 9.27
N VAL A 143 -2.60 -10.57 8.47
CA VAL A 143 -4.00 -10.24 8.78
C VAL A 143 -4.90 -10.80 7.68
N PHE A 144 -6.04 -11.30 8.11
CA PHE A 144 -7.09 -11.88 7.28
C PHE A 144 -8.43 -11.27 7.67
N VAL A 145 -9.34 -11.19 6.71
CA VAL A 145 -10.70 -10.68 6.85
C VAL A 145 -11.65 -11.77 6.41
N GLY A 146 -12.76 -11.91 7.13
CA GLY A 146 -13.85 -12.80 6.76
C GLY A 146 -14.96 -12.81 7.82
N ASP A 147 -16.10 -13.38 7.46
CA ASP A 147 -17.22 -13.67 8.33
C ASP A 147 -17.02 -15.03 9.03
N TRP A 148 -16.37 -15.00 10.21
CA TRP A 148 -15.96 -16.23 10.89
C TRP A 148 -17.09 -16.94 11.67
N ASP A 149 -18.27 -16.30 11.82
CA ASP A 149 -19.43 -16.87 12.53
C ASP A 149 -20.75 -16.85 11.76
N GLY A 150 -20.76 -16.35 10.52
CA GLY A 150 -21.90 -16.40 9.61
C GLY A 150 -22.97 -15.36 9.92
N ASP A 151 -22.59 -14.22 10.52
CA ASP A 151 -23.53 -13.14 10.84
C ASP A 151 -23.66 -12.06 9.75
N GLY A 152 -22.92 -12.22 8.65
CA GLY A 152 -22.81 -11.32 7.52
C GLY A 152 -21.85 -10.16 7.74
N ILE A 153 -21.10 -10.12 8.86
CA ILE A 153 -20.16 -9.03 9.16
C ILE A 153 -18.72 -9.55 9.14
N ASP A 154 -17.93 -8.94 8.27
CA ASP A 154 -16.51 -9.22 8.19
C ASP A 154 -15.73 -8.74 9.41
N THR A 155 -14.90 -9.62 9.94
CA THR A 155 -14.05 -9.32 11.08
C THR A 155 -12.63 -9.88 10.93
N LEU A 156 -11.75 -9.59 11.88
CA LEU A 156 -10.32 -9.80 11.72
C LEU A 156 -9.85 -11.16 12.26
N ALA A 157 -8.93 -11.78 11.54
CA ALA A 157 -8.04 -12.81 12.07
C ALA A 157 -6.57 -12.43 11.86
N VAL A 158 -5.70 -12.92 12.73
CA VAL A 158 -4.25 -12.73 12.60
C VAL A 158 -3.50 -14.05 12.70
N ARG A 159 -2.36 -14.16 12.02
CA ARG A 159 -1.55 -15.38 11.98
C ARG A 159 -0.15 -15.18 12.53
N ARG A 160 0.31 -16.18 13.29
CA ARG A 160 1.70 -16.34 13.77
C ARG A 160 2.17 -17.75 13.50
N GLY A 161 3.09 -17.92 12.56
CA GLY A 161 3.50 -19.23 12.09
C GLY A 161 2.31 -19.99 11.49
N ARG A 162 1.94 -21.15 12.05
CA ARG A 162 0.76 -21.91 11.60
C ARG A 162 -0.50 -21.65 12.42
N THR A 163 -0.47 -20.72 13.37
CA THR A 163 -1.55 -20.49 14.33
C THR A 163 -2.31 -19.22 13.99
N PHE A 164 -3.63 -19.33 13.96
CA PHE A 164 -4.56 -18.26 13.66
C PHE A 164 -5.33 -17.86 14.92
N TYR A 165 -5.58 -16.56 15.05
CA TYR A 165 -6.24 -15.92 16.17
C TYR A 165 -7.39 -15.09 15.59
N PHE A 166 -8.63 -15.48 15.88
CA PHE A 166 -9.84 -14.90 15.31
C PHE A 166 -10.55 -14.02 16.34
N THR A 167 -11.20 -12.96 15.86
CA THR A 167 -12.06 -12.11 16.68
C THR A 167 -13.24 -11.61 15.86
N ASN A 168 -14.44 -11.78 16.40
CA ASN A 168 -15.68 -11.15 15.91
C ASN A 168 -15.99 -9.89 16.72
N ARG A 169 -15.10 -9.53 17.65
CA ARG A 169 -15.22 -8.29 18.42
C ARG A 169 -14.87 -7.09 17.55
N SER A 170 -15.82 -6.19 17.54
CA SER A 170 -15.77 -4.80 17.10
C SER A 170 -14.86 -3.89 17.98
N GLY A 171 -13.75 -4.39 18.53
CA GLY A 171 -12.92 -3.65 19.48
C GLY A 171 -11.63 -4.36 19.90
N ALA A 172 -10.83 -3.70 20.73
CA ALA A 172 -9.61 -4.29 21.27
C ALA A 172 -9.90 -5.47 22.19
N GLY A 173 -9.05 -6.49 22.17
CA GLY A 173 -9.22 -7.66 23.03
C GLY A 173 -8.35 -8.85 22.63
N SER A 174 -8.44 -9.92 23.41
CA SER A 174 -7.88 -11.22 23.07
C SER A 174 -8.68 -11.90 21.97
N ALA A 175 -8.05 -12.83 21.26
CA ALA A 175 -8.74 -13.71 20.33
C ALA A 175 -9.88 -14.48 21.03
N GLN A 176 -11.01 -14.63 20.34
CA GLN A 176 -12.12 -15.46 20.79
C GLN A 176 -11.90 -16.92 20.41
N LYS A 177 -11.17 -17.15 19.31
CA LYS A 177 -10.89 -18.48 18.80
C LYS A 177 -9.45 -18.56 18.32
N VAL A 178 -8.80 -19.70 18.60
CA VAL A 178 -7.40 -19.94 18.24
C VAL A 178 -7.26 -21.37 17.76
N TYR A 179 -6.75 -21.56 16.56
CA TYR A 179 -6.41 -22.90 16.05
C TYR A 179 -5.27 -22.84 15.03
N SER A 180 -4.65 -23.99 14.78
CA SER A 180 -3.60 -24.11 13.77
C SER A 180 -4.12 -24.80 12.51
N TYR A 181 -3.67 -24.33 11.36
CA TYR A 181 -3.92 -24.98 10.07
C TYR A 181 -2.72 -24.78 9.14
N GLY A 182 -2.40 -25.81 8.34
CA GLY A 182 -1.26 -25.79 7.44
C GLY A 182 0.10 -25.67 8.12
N ASN A 183 1.08 -25.22 7.33
CA ASN A 183 2.45 -24.94 7.74
C ASN A 183 2.68 -23.43 7.84
N ALA A 184 3.75 -23.02 8.55
CA ALA A 184 4.09 -21.61 8.71
C ALA A 184 4.51 -20.92 7.40
N SER A 185 4.97 -21.68 6.40
CA SER A 185 5.41 -21.15 5.10
C SER A 185 4.32 -21.18 4.03
N ASP A 186 3.13 -21.70 4.34
CA ASP A 186 2.06 -21.76 3.34
C ASP A 186 1.48 -20.36 3.10
N GLU A 187 1.11 -20.06 1.86
CA GLU A 187 0.20 -18.95 1.52
C GLU A 187 -1.21 -19.30 2.01
N VAL A 188 -1.95 -18.31 2.51
CA VAL A 188 -3.25 -18.51 3.15
C VAL A 188 -4.31 -17.71 2.42
N PHE A 189 -5.49 -18.30 2.30
CA PHE A 189 -6.67 -17.74 1.68
C PHE A 189 -7.87 -17.95 2.60
N VAL A 190 -8.86 -17.08 2.47
CA VAL A 190 -10.10 -17.05 3.22
C VAL A 190 -11.24 -17.05 2.23
N GLY A 191 -12.29 -17.80 2.54
CA GLY A 191 -13.54 -17.76 1.82
C GLY A 191 -14.54 -18.80 2.33
N ASP A 192 -15.79 -18.68 1.88
CA ASP A 192 -16.87 -19.61 2.10
C ASP A 192 -16.88 -20.71 1.02
N TRP A 193 -16.11 -21.77 1.24
CA TRP A 193 -15.87 -22.79 0.20
C TRP A 193 -17.05 -23.76 -0.04
N ASP A 194 -18.11 -23.70 0.76
CA ASP A 194 -19.31 -24.53 0.62
C ASP A 194 -20.64 -23.78 0.64
N GLY A 195 -20.62 -22.45 0.71
CA GLY A 195 -21.80 -21.60 0.60
C GLY A 195 -22.68 -21.61 1.84
N ASP A 196 -22.10 -21.84 3.02
CA ASP A 196 -22.84 -21.88 4.29
C ASP A 196 -22.89 -20.52 5.02
N GLY A 197 -22.25 -19.50 4.44
CA GLY A 197 -22.10 -18.15 4.97
C GLY A 197 -20.91 -17.98 5.91
N ILE A 198 -20.10 -19.02 6.17
CA ILE A 198 -18.99 -18.95 7.11
C ILE A 198 -17.65 -19.04 6.39
N ASP A 199 -16.85 -18.00 6.54
CA ASP A 199 -15.50 -17.96 6.02
C ASP A 199 -14.56 -18.90 6.76
N THR A 200 -13.79 -19.65 5.97
CA THR A 200 -12.83 -20.61 6.50
C THR A 200 -11.52 -20.61 5.70
N LEU A 201 -10.52 -21.35 6.18
CA LEU A 201 -9.16 -21.25 5.66
C LEU A 201 -8.89 -22.21 4.50
N ALA A 202 -8.12 -21.73 3.52
CA ALA A 202 -7.35 -22.56 2.61
C ALA A 202 -5.87 -22.20 2.66
N VAL A 203 -5.00 -23.17 2.36
CA VAL A 203 -3.56 -22.93 2.24
C VAL A 203 -3.01 -23.48 0.94
N ARG A 204 -1.94 -22.87 0.40
CA ARG A 204 -1.35 -23.25 -0.89
C ARG A 204 0.12 -23.64 -0.77
N ARG A 205 0.48 -24.68 -1.54
CA ARG A 205 1.87 -25.14 -1.77
C ARG A 205 2.07 -25.38 -3.27
N GLY A 206 2.89 -24.55 -3.91
CA GLY A 206 3.02 -24.57 -5.37
C GLY A 206 1.68 -24.23 -6.03
N ARG A 207 1.14 -25.11 -6.89
CA ARG A 207 -0.21 -24.93 -7.46
C ARG A 207 -1.33 -25.66 -6.70
N THR A 208 -1.01 -26.29 -5.57
CA THR A 208 -1.96 -27.15 -4.85
C THR A 208 -2.53 -26.42 -3.65
N PHE A 209 -3.85 -26.44 -3.54
CA PHE A 209 -4.63 -25.84 -2.48
C PHE A 209 -5.19 -26.90 -1.55
N TYR A 210 -5.25 -26.57 -0.27
CA TYR A 210 -5.71 -27.42 0.83
C TYR A 210 -6.78 -26.66 1.61
N PHE A 211 -8.05 -27.02 1.42
CA PHE A 211 -9.20 -26.32 1.97
C PHE A 211 -9.73 -27.00 3.22
N THR A 212 -10.21 -26.22 4.19
CA THR A 212 -10.94 -26.71 5.36
C THR A 212 -12.15 -25.83 5.61
N ASN A 213 -13.31 -26.44 5.84
CA ASN A 213 -14.53 -25.79 6.35
C ASN A 213 -14.65 -26.01 7.87
N ARG A 214 -13.63 -26.64 8.48
CA ARG A 214 -13.53 -26.73 9.93
C ARG A 214 -13.10 -25.40 10.48
N SER A 215 -13.88 -24.91 11.41
CA SER A 215 -13.50 -23.80 12.26
C SER A 215 -12.67 -24.34 13.46
N GLY A 216 -11.56 -25.03 13.17
CA GLY A 216 -10.71 -25.70 14.15
C GLY A 216 -9.51 -26.42 13.51
N ALA A 217 -8.66 -27.01 14.35
CA ALA A 217 -7.50 -27.75 13.87
C ALA A 217 -7.91 -29.04 13.11
N GLY A 218 -7.12 -29.43 12.11
CA GLY A 218 -7.36 -30.66 11.36
C GLY A 218 -6.58 -30.73 10.05
N SER A 219 -6.74 -31.86 9.36
CA SER A 219 -6.29 -32.00 7.97
C SER A 219 -7.26 -31.29 7.02
N ALA A 220 -6.76 -30.94 5.84
CA ALA A 220 -7.58 -30.46 4.74
C ALA A 220 -8.72 -31.44 4.43
N GLN A 221 -9.90 -30.90 4.11
CA GLN A 221 -11.08 -31.65 3.67
C GLN A 221 -11.15 -31.78 2.15
N LYS A 222 -10.70 -30.75 1.42
CA LYS A 222 -10.58 -30.79 -0.05
C LYS A 222 -9.14 -30.42 -0.44
N VAL A 223 -8.61 -31.09 -1.46
CA VAL A 223 -7.27 -30.81 -2.01
C VAL A 223 -7.34 -30.89 -3.52
N TYR A 224 -6.97 -29.81 -4.21
CA TYR A 224 -6.88 -29.79 -5.67
C TYR A 224 -5.88 -28.74 -6.15
N SER A 225 -5.50 -28.83 -7.42
CA SER A 225 -4.60 -27.87 -8.04
C SER A 225 -5.37 -26.94 -8.97
N TYR A 226 -4.96 -25.67 -9.00
CA TYR A 226 -5.47 -24.67 -9.93
C TYR A 226 -4.35 -23.67 -10.29
N GLY A 227 -4.29 -23.25 -11.55
CA GLY A 227 -3.26 -22.35 -12.05
C GLY A 227 -1.82 -22.90 -11.98
N ASN A 228 -0.86 -21.97 -12.02
CA ASN A 228 0.57 -22.24 -11.86
C ASN A 228 1.04 -21.81 -10.46
N ALA A 229 2.21 -22.30 -10.05
CA ALA A 229 2.79 -21.96 -8.74
C ALA A 229 3.19 -20.48 -8.59
N SER A 230 3.43 -19.78 -9.69
CA SER A 230 3.82 -18.36 -9.70
C SER A 230 2.64 -17.40 -9.81
N ASP A 231 1.43 -17.91 -9.99
CA ASP A 231 0.27 -17.04 -10.20
C ASP A 231 -0.13 -16.38 -8.86
N GLU A 232 -0.54 -15.11 -8.94
CA GLU A 232 -1.25 -14.42 -7.86
C GLU A 232 -2.67 -14.98 -7.77
N VAL A 233 -3.19 -15.17 -6.56
CA VAL A 233 -4.47 -15.88 -6.32
C VAL A 233 -5.46 -14.94 -5.65
N PHE A 234 -6.71 -15.07 -6.07
CA PHE A 234 -7.87 -14.34 -5.60
C PHE A 234 -8.98 -15.32 -5.25
N VAL A 235 -9.84 -14.92 -4.31
CA VAL A 235 -10.97 -15.70 -3.81
C VAL A 235 -12.19 -14.79 -3.81
N GLY A 236 -13.33 -15.31 -4.23
CA GLY A 236 -14.62 -14.65 -4.15
C GLY A 236 -15.74 -15.45 -4.79
N ASP A 237 -16.97 -15.00 -4.57
CA ASP A 237 -18.21 -15.52 -5.14
C ASP A 237 -18.41 -14.91 -6.54
N TRP A 238 -17.78 -15.56 -7.50
CA TRP A 238 -17.68 -15.09 -8.87
C TRP A 238 -18.98 -15.13 -9.67
N ASP A 239 -19.85 -16.10 -9.39
CA ASP A 239 -21.09 -16.33 -10.14
C ASP A 239 -22.36 -15.98 -9.34
N GLY A 240 -22.22 -15.71 -8.05
CA GLY A 240 -23.25 -15.18 -7.17
C GLY A 240 -24.05 -16.29 -6.48
N ASP A 241 -23.48 -17.49 -6.34
CA ASP A 241 -24.12 -18.65 -5.75
C ASP A 241 -23.89 -18.78 -4.22
N GLY A 242 -23.08 -17.89 -3.66
CA GLY A 242 -22.71 -17.83 -2.26
C GLY A 242 -21.44 -18.61 -1.91
N ALA A 243 -20.90 -19.43 -2.80
CA ALA A 243 -19.67 -20.19 -2.56
C ALA A 243 -18.46 -19.53 -3.22
N ASP A 244 -17.43 -19.30 -2.42
CA ASP A 244 -16.17 -18.74 -2.88
C ASP A 244 -15.35 -19.74 -3.68
N THR A 245 -14.80 -19.24 -4.79
CA THR A 245 -13.97 -20.04 -5.70
C THR A 245 -12.73 -19.27 -6.13
N LEU A 246 -11.79 -19.94 -6.81
CA LEU A 246 -10.47 -19.39 -7.10
C LEU A 246 -10.44 -18.60 -8.42
N ALA A 247 -9.71 -17.49 -8.42
CA ALA A 247 -9.16 -16.88 -9.62
C ALA A 247 -7.64 -16.73 -9.50
N VAL A 248 -6.93 -16.82 -10.63
CA VAL A 248 -5.49 -16.61 -10.67
C VAL A 248 -5.08 -15.62 -11.74
N ARG A 249 -4.00 -14.87 -11.52
CA ARG A 249 -3.56 -13.81 -12.44
C ARG A 249 -2.15 -14.03 -12.97
N ARG A 250 -2.00 -13.79 -14.28
CA ARG A 250 -0.71 -13.73 -14.99
C ARG A 250 -0.64 -12.45 -15.80
N GLY A 251 0.22 -11.52 -15.39
CA GLY A 251 0.28 -10.19 -15.98
C GLY A 251 -1.03 -9.43 -15.75
N ARG A 252 -1.73 -9.03 -16.81
CA ARG A 252 -3.07 -8.42 -16.72
C ARG A 252 -4.21 -9.41 -16.95
N THR A 253 -3.92 -10.69 -17.15
CA THR A 253 -4.91 -11.70 -17.48
C THR A 253 -5.31 -12.48 -16.22
N PHE A 254 -6.60 -12.50 -15.92
CA PHE A 254 -7.22 -13.29 -14.88
C PHE A 254 -7.83 -14.56 -15.46
N TYR A 255 -7.71 -15.65 -14.72
CA TYR A 255 -8.18 -17.00 -15.03
C TYR A 255 -9.07 -17.44 -13.87
N GLN A 256 -10.38 -17.35 -14.04
CA GLN A 256 -11.40 -17.54 -13.02
C GLN A 256 -12.14 -18.88 -13.21
N THR A 257 -12.49 -19.53 -12.12
CA THR A 257 -13.30 -20.75 -12.11
C THR A 257 -14.41 -20.60 -11.08
N ASP A 258 -15.62 -21.02 -11.44
CA ASP A 258 -16.80 -21.06 -10.57
C ASP A 258 -16.96 -22.48 -9.95
N ARG A 259 -15.95 -23.34 -10.15
CA ARG A 259 -15.94 -24.73 -9.67
C ARG A 259 -15.12 -24.88 -8.40
N THR A 260 -15.68 -25.60 -7.44
CA THR A 260 -14.94 -26.16 -6.30
C THR A 260 -14.26 -27.48 -6.70
N GLY A 261 -13.14 -27.40 -7.43
CA GLY A 261 -12.38 -28.58 -7.81
C GLY A 261 -11.30 -28.36 -8.88
N PRO A 262 -10.61 -29.42 -9.33
CA PRO A 262 -9.61 -29.31 -10.38
C PRO A 262 -10.27 -28.98 -11.72
N GLY A 263 -9.56 -28.22 -12.56
CA GLY A 263 -10.03 -27.89 -13.90
C GLY A 263 -9.24 -26.74 -14.52
N SER A 264 -9.60 -26.42 -15.76
CA SER A 264 -9.22 -25.16 -16.40
C SER A 264 -10.13 -24.03 -15.93
N ALA A 265 -9.66 -22.80 -16.06
CA ALA A 265 -10.49 -21.61 -15.92
C ALA A 265 -11.74 -21.71 -16.82
N GLN A 266 -12.88 -21.26 -16.30
CA GLN A 266 -14.12 -21.09 -17.04
C GLN A 266 -14.18 -19.71 -17.69
N HIS A 267 -13.59 -18.70 -17.06
CA HIS A 267 -13.53 -17.33 -17.57
C HIS A 267 -12.10 -16.85 -17.64
N VAL A 268 -11.74 -16.19 -18.74
CA VAL A 268 -10.41 -15.60 -18.95
C VAL A 268 -10.59 -14.18 -19.42
N VAL A 269 -10.01 -13.24 -18.69
CA VAL A 269 -10.23 -11.81 -18.92
C VAL A 269 -8.95 -11.01 -18.73
N ASP A 270 -8.71 -10.05 -19.61
CA ASP A 270 -7.70 -9.03 -19.42
C ASP A 270 -8.32 -7.85 -18.66
N TYR A 271 -7.74 -7.50 -17.51
CA TYR A 271 -8.22 -6.41 -16.66
C TYR A 271 -7.05 -5.69 -15.97
N GLY A 272 -7.12 -4.35 -15.94
CA GLY A 272 -6.08 -3.50 -15.35
C GLY A 272 -4.69 -3.61 -16.01
N ARG A 273 -3.68 -3.12 -15.30
CA ARG A 273 -2.25 -3.26 -15.61
C ARG A 273 -1.66 -4.42 -14.82
N ALA A 274 -0.57 -5.02 -15.29
CA ALA A 274 0.14 -6.07 -14.53
C ALA A 274 0.73 -5.58 -13.18
N THR A 275 0.88 -4.26 -13.02
CA THR A 275 1.42 -3.62 -11.81
C THR A 275 0.33 -3.12 -10.86
N ASP A 276 -0.94 -3.21 -11.25
CA ASP A 276 -2.04 -2.84 -10.36
C ASP A 276 -2.11 -3.86 -9.21
N ALA A 277 -2.25 -3.37 -7.98
CA ALA A 277 -2.69 -4.19 -6.86
C ALA A 277 -4.20 -4.42 -6.98
N VAL A 278 -4.69 -5.56 -6.51
CA VAL A 278 -6.07 -6.00 -6.74
C VAL A 278 -6.75 -6.27 -5.39
N LEU A 279 -8.01 -5.88 -5.29
CA LEU A 279 -8.91 -6.24 -4.20
C LEU A 279 -10.10 -7.01 -4.79
N VAL A 280 -10.65 -7.92 -4.01
CA VAL A 280 -11.88 -8.65 -4.32
C VAL A 280 -12.94 -8.22 -3.31
N GLY A 281 -14.19 -8.22 -3.73
CA GLY A 281 -15.31 -7.92 -2.85
C GLY A 281 -16.57 -7.56 -3.61
N ARG A 282 -17.66 -7.40 -2.85
CA ARG A 282 -18.96 -7.03 -3.36
C ARG A 282 -19.15 -5.51 -3.38
N TRP A 283 -18.50 -4.86 -4.34
CA TRP A 283 -18.42 -3.39 -4.37
C TRP A 283 -19.69 -2.67 -4.86
N ASP A 284 -20.53 -3.35 -5.66
CA ASP A 284 -21.68 -2.71 -6.32
C ASP A 284 -23.03 -3.10 -5.71
N GLY A 285 -23.02 -3.92 -4.66
CA GLY A 285 -24.21 -4.47 -4.01
C GLY A 285 -24.98 -5.49 -4.84
N GLY A 286 -24.40 -6.01 -5.92
CA GLY A 286 -24.86 -7.25 -6.55
C GLY A 286 -24.53 -8.47 -5.68
N SER A 287 -24.91 -9.68 -6.10
CA SER A 287 -24.55 -10.91 -5.37
C SER A 287 -23.12 -11.37 -5.62
N ARG A 288 -22.48 -10.88 -6.69
CA ARG A 288 -21.14 -11.33 -7.13
C ARG A 288 -20.03 -10.47 -6.58
N ASP A 289 -18.91 -11.11 -6.32
CA ASP A 289 -17.64 -10.42 -6.15
C ASP A 289 -17.07 -9.97 -7.47
N ILE A 290 -16.47 -8.78 -7.44
CA ILE A 290 -15.80 -8.18 -8.60
C ILE A 290 -14.41 -7.66 -8.22
N LEU A 291 -13.54 -7.62 -9.21
CA LEU A 291 -12.17 -7.14 -9.04
C LEU A 291 -12.10 -5.62 -9.01
N ALA A 292 -11.51 -5.07 -7.96
CA ALA A 292 -11.10 -3.67 -7.87
C ALA A 292 -9.59 -3.55 -8.05
N VAL A 293 -9.11 -2.53 -8.77
CA VAL A 293 -7.67 -2.29 -8.95
C VAL A 293 -7.21 -1.03 -8.23
N ARG A 294 -6.20 -1.20 -7.38
CA ARG A 294 -5.38 -0.11 -6.89
C ARG A 294 -4.20 0.08 -7.82
N ARG A 295 -4.27 1.13 -8.62
CA ARG A 295 -3.10 1.62 -9.31
C ARG A 295 -2.23 2.36 -8.30
N ALA A 296 -1.04 1.83 -8.01
CA ALA A 296 0.03 2.72 -7.63
C ALA A 296 0.14 3.69 -8.81
N GLU A 297 -0.20 4.96 -8.60
CA GLU A 297 0.20 6.01 -9.54
C GLU A 297 1.67 5.69 -9.85
N ASP A 298 2.00 5.44 -11.13
CA ASP A 298 3.40 5.39 -11.59
C ASP A 298 4.04 6.56 -10.85
N THR A 299 4.98 6.33 -9.92
CA THR A 299 5.45 7.38 -9.00
C THR A 299 5.58 8.61 -9.85
N PRO A 300 4.65 9.59 -9.73
CA PRO A 300 4.49 10.49 -10.84
C PRO A 300 5.81 11.21 -10.87
N THR A 301 6.53 11.10 -12.00
CA THR A 301 7.67 11.98 -12.27
C THR A 301 7.15 13.34 -11.83
N PRO A 302 7.72 13.97 -10.77
CA PRO A 302 7.04 15.01 -10.04
C PRO A 302 6.43 15.95 -11.05
N GLN A 303 5.11 15.91 -11.19
CA GLN A 303 4.49 16.79 -12.16
C GLN A 303 4.89 18.17 -11.65
N PRO A 304 5.39 19.07 -12.51
CA PRO A 304 6.00 20.33 -12.08
C PRO A 304 5.17 21.10 -11.03
N ARG A 305 3.86 20.82 -10.94
CA ARG A 305 2.81 21.34 -10.06
C ARG A 305 3.10 21.34 -8.55
N ASP A 306 3.92 20.43 -7.99
CA ASP A 306 3.98 20.21 -6.53
C ASP A 306 5.29 20.67 -5.85
N VAL A 307 6.01 21.61 -6.47
CA VAL A 307 7.24 22.17 -5.90
C VAL A 307 7.06 23.67 -5.70
N MET A 308 7.38 24.16 -4.50
CA MET A 308 7.38 25.59 -4.18
C MET A 308 8.73 26.02 -3.65
N ALA A 309 9.33 27.01 -4.31
CA ALA A 309 10.54 27.66 -3.84
C ALA A 309 10.17 28.85 -2.97
N VAL A 310 10.67 28.84 -1.74
CA VAL A 310 10.46 29.93 -0.77
C VAL A 310 11.78 30.64 -0.48
N TYR A 311 11.70 31.96 -0.29
CA TYR A 311 12.82 32.82 0.08
C TYR A 311 12.38 33.81 1.16
N GLY A 312 13.32 34.61 1.68
CA GLY A 312 13.00 35.65 2.65
C GLY A 312 12.32 35.09 3.90
N THR A 313 11.21 35.72 4.30
CA THR A 313 10.51 35.37 5.55
C THR A 313 9.85 33.99 5.57
N LEU A 314 9.71 33.33 4.42
CA LEU A 314 9.10 32.00 4.29
C LEU A 314 10.09 30.84 4.48
N ARG A 315 11.40 31.14 4.55
CA ARG A 315 12.45 30.13 4.79
C ARG A 315 12.40 29.58 6.20
N ASP A 316 12.95 28.38 6.40
CA ASP A 316 13.00 27.75 7.73
C ASP A 316 13.70 28.67 8.74
N GLY A 317 13.11 28.79 9.94
CA GLY A 317 13.60 29.68 11.00
C GLY A 317 13.22 31.17 10.86
N GLN A 318 12.50 31.55 9.81
CA GLN A 318 12.04 32.93 9.59
C GLN A 318 10.58 33.15 10.03
N PRO A 319 10.12 34.40 10.23
CA PRO A 319 8.82 34.69 10.84
C PRO A 319 7.60 34.08 10.16
N ASN A 320 7.66 33.77 8.86
CA ASN A 320 6.55 33.18 8.10
C ASN A 320 6.76 31.70 7.75
N ALA A 321 7.82 31.05 8.25
CA ALA A 321 8.11 29.64 8.00
C ALA A 321 6.95 28.70 8.40
N TRP A 322 6.19 29.08 9.43
CA TRP A 322 5.03 28.34 9.94
C TRP A 322 3.95 28.10 8.88
N VAL A 323 3.92 28.90 7.81
CA VAL A 323 2.99 28.71 6.68
C VAL A 323 3.25 27.42 5.93
N MET A 324 4.50 26.95 5.92
CA MET A 324 4.95 25.74 5.23
C MET A 324 5.02 24.52 6.16
N SER A 325 4.86 24.69 7.47
CA SER A 325 5.06 23.62 8.45
C SER A 325 4.09 22.44 8.25
N GLY A 326 4.65 21.24 8.14
CA GLY A 326 3.88 19.99 7.94
C GLY A 326 3.28 19.82 6.53
N THR A 327 3.66 20.65 5.56
CA THR A 327 3.06 20.65 4.21
C THR A 327 3.94 20.06 3.12
N PHE A 328 5.17 19.68 3.43
CA PHE A 328 6.16 19.19 2.46
C PHE A 328 6.93 17.98 2.98
N SER A 329 7.33 17.09 2.08
CA SER A 329 8.10 15.88 2.42
C SER A 329 9.60 16.14 2.50
N THR A 330 10.09 17.13 1.75
CA THR A 330 11.52 17.42 1.63
C THR A 330 11.73 18.89 1.34
N SER A 331 12.83 19.44 1.86
CA SER A 331 13.29 20.80 1.63
C SER A 331 14.75 20.77 1.19
N VAL A 332 15.05 21.38 0.05
CA VAL A 332 16.42 21.47 -0.48
C VAL A 332 16.74 22.93 -0.77
N THR A 333 17.89 23.41 -0.29
CA THR A 333 18.34 24.76 -0.62
C THR A 333 19.00 24.76 -2.00
N GLU A 334 18.48 25.55 -2.93
CA GLU A 334 18.99 25.67 -4.29
C GLU A 334 19.08 27.13 -4.75
N ARG A 335 19.80 27.36 -5.85
CA ARG A 335 19.84 28.65 -6.54
C ARG A 335 18.81 28.68 -7.67
N MET A 336 18.17 29.84 -7.86
CA MET A 336 17.27 30.12 -8.98
C MET A 336 17.89 31.17 -9.91
N PRO A 337 18.59 30.75 -10.98
CA PRO A 337 19.51 31.60 -11.73
C PRO A 337 18.84 32.73 -12.52
N SER A 338 17.55 32.58 -12.85
CA SER A 338 16.79 33.59 -13.61
C SER A 338 16.28 34.76 -12.76
N LEU A 339 16.57 34.76 -11.45
CA LEU A 339 16.01 35.71 -10.49
C LEU A 339 17.10 36.50 -9.77
N SER A 340 16.76 37.72 -9.38
CA SER A 340 17.54 38.55 -8.46
C SER A 340 16.79 38.80 -7.17
N LEU A 341 17.51 38.90 -6.05
CA LEU A 341 16.95 39.26 -4.75
C LEU A 341 17.19 40.74 -4.46
N TRP A 342 16.16 41.46 -4.03
CA TRP A 342 16.21 42.90 -3.79
C TRP A 342 15.67 43.28 -2.41
N GLY A 343 16.33 44.25 -1.78
CA GLY A 343 15.88 44.90 -0.57
C GLY A 343 15.39 46.33 -0.85
N HIS A 344 14.74 46.92 0.15
CA HIS A 344 14.38 48.34 0.14
C HIS A 344 14.53 48.90 1.54
N ARG A 345 15.07 50.11 1.70
CA ARG A 345 15.33 50.74 3.00
C ARG A 345 14.09 50.86 3.91
N ASP A 346 12.92 50.96 3.31
CA ASP A 346 11.63 51.10 4.00
C ASP A 346 10.97 49.75 4.35
N ARG A 347 11.64 48.62 4.09
CA ARG A 347 11.11 47.27 4.34
C ARG A 347 12.16 46.39 5.00
N THR A 348 11.70 45.49 5.87
CA THR A 348 12.56 44.55 6.59
C THR A 348 12.66 43.18 5.92
N PHE A 349 12.10 43.01 4.72
CA PHE A 349 12.03 41.74 4.00
C PHE A 349 12.36 41.91 2.52
N PRO A 350 12.94 40.88 1.88
CA PRO A 350 13.40 40.96 0.50
C PRO A 350 12.29 40.61 -0.50
N TYR A 351 12.54 40.92 -1.77
CA TYR A 351 11.69 40.61 -2.91
C TYR A 351 12.49 39.92 -4.00
N ALA A 352 11.99 38.80 -4.53
CA ALA A 352 12.53 38.20 -5.74
C ALA A 352 11.92 38.87 -6.97
N MET A 353 12.75 39.15 -7.97
CA MET A 353 12.34 39.75 -9.24
C MET A 353 12.89 38.97 -10.43
N ASP A 354 12.17 39.03 -11.55
CA ASP A 354 12.76 38.74 -12.85
C ASP A 354 13.74 39.86 -13.19
N ASP A 355 15.01 39.56 -12.99
CA ASP A 355 16.09 40.48 -13.28
C ASP A 355 17.36 39.64 -13.47
N SER A 356 17.90 39.69 -14.68
CA SER A 356 19.09 38.95 -15.07
C SER A 356 20.39 39.66 -14.68
N ALA A 357 20.33 40.87 -14.10
CA ALA A 357 21.52 41.65 -13.77
C ALA A 357 22.23 41.20 -12.48
N HIS A 358 21.56 40.47 -11.57
CA HIS A 358 22.13 40.05 -10.29
C HIS A 358 21.85 38.56 -10.04
N HIS A 359 22.73 37.72 -10.56
CA HIS A 359 22.46 36.31 -10.77
C HIS A 359 22.21 35.54 -9.46
N SER A 360 21.00 35.01 -9.38
CA SER A 360 20.52 33.91 -8.54
C SER A 360 20.03 34.25 -7.14
N VAL A 361 18.76 33.91 -6.91
CA VAL A 361 18.16 33.84 -5.56
C VAL A 361 18.48 32.48 -4.94
N VAL A 362 18.91 32.47 -3.68
CA VAL A 362 18.97 31.25 -2.86
C VAL A 362 17.59 31.02 -2.24
N ALA A 363 16.95 29.93 -2.62
CA ALA A 363 15.62 29.55 -2.16
C ALA A 363 15.63 28.16 -1.54
N GLU A 364 14.71 27.91 -0.63
CA GLU A 364 14.38 26.57 -0.16
C GLU A 364 13.27 26.00 -1.04
N VAL A 365 13.61 24.97 -1.79
CA VAL A 365 12.74 24.22 -2.67
C VAL A 365 12.00 23.17 -1.83
N LYS A 366 10.74 23.45 -1.54
CA LYS A 366 9.84 22.58 -0.77
C LYS A 366 9.06 21.68 -1.73
N TYR A 367 9.15 20.37 -1.52
CA TYR A 367 8.40 19.36 -2.25
C TYR A 367 7.08 19.11 -1.50
N LEU A 368 6.00 19.76 -1.95
CA LEU A 368 4.73 19.78 -1.24
C LEU A 368 4.10 18.39 -1.23
N HIS A 369 3.43 18.05 -0.14
CA HIS A 369 2.59 16.86 -0.10
C HIS A 369 1.41 17.07 -1.07
N PRO A 370 1.17 16.16 -2.03
CA PRO A 370 0.12 16.36 -3.04
C PRO A 370 -1.27 16.65 -2.46
N ALA A 371 -1.64 16.05 -1.31
CA ALA A 371 -2.96 16.28 -0.71
C ALA A 371 -3.10 17.63 0.02
N THR A 372 -2.00 18.25 0.45
CA THR A 372 -2.03 19.58 1.07
C THR A 372 -1.51 20.66 0.12
N ALA A 373 -1.04 20.31 -1.08
CA ALA A 373 -0.43 21.23 -2.03
C ALA A 373 -1.36 22.40 -2.36
N ALA A 374 -2.61 22.14 -2.76
CA ALA A 374 -3.57 23.19 -3.07
C ALA A 374 -3.86 24.10 -1.87
N ALA A 375 -4.15 23.52 -0.70
CA ALA A 375 -4.43 24.29 0.51
C ALA A 375 -3.21 25.10 1.01
N THR A 376 -2.00 24.57 0.81
CA THR A 376 -0.75 25.24 1.14
C THR A 376 -0.52 26.41 0.21
N ILE A 377 -0.73 26.19 -1.09
CA ILE A 377 -0.68 27.25 -2.10
C ILE A 377 -1.69 28.36 -1.77
N ASP A 378 -2.95 28.02 -1.47
CA ASP A 378 -3.98 28.99 -1.07
C ASP A 378 -3.62 29.74 0.22
N ARG A 379 -2.93 29.07 1.15
CA ARG A 379 -2.46 29.69 2.39
C ARG A 379 -1.35 30.70 2.12
N VAL A 380 -0.44 30.39 1.20
CA VAL A 380 0.59 31.34 0.79
C VAL A 380 -0.02 32.47 -0.05
N ASP A 381 -1.01 32.19 -0.90
CA ASP A 381 -1.76 33.23 -1.62
C ASP A 381 -2.39 34.24 -0.65
N ARG A 382 -3.02 33.76 0.43
CA ARG A 382 -3.57 34.64 1.46
C ARG A 382 -2.51 35.46 2.18
N LEU A 383 -1.35 34.87 2.46
CA LEU A 383 -0.22 35.57 3.10
C LEU A 383 0.30 36.69 2.19
N GLU A 384 0.57 36.34 0.93
CA GLU A 384 1.15 37.24 -0.07
C GLU A 384 0.12 38.17 -0.72
N ARG A 385 -1.16 38.03 -0.33
CA ARG A 385 -2.32 38.74 -0.87
C ARG A 385 -2.41 38.61 -2.39
N TYR A 386 -2.04 37.44 -2.91
CA TYR A 386 -2.16 37.11 -4.31
C TYR A 386 -3.57 36.58 -4.59
N ASP A 387 -4.19 37.11 -5.65
CA ASP A 387 -5.48 36.66 -6.16
C ASP A 387 -5.34 36.36 -7.65
N PRO A 388 -5.41 35.08 -8.09
CA PRO A 388 -5.25 34.72 -9.49
C PRO A 388 -6.35 35.27 -10.41
N SER A 389 -7.46 35.76 -9.87
CA SER A 389 -8.53 36.40 -10.65
C SER A 389 -8.26 37.88 -10.95
N GLN A 390 -7.28 38.51 -10.29
CA GLN A 390 -6.97 39.94 -10.43
C GLN A 390 -5.80 40.18 -11.40
N PRO A 391 -5.79 41.32 -12.13
CA PRO A 391 -4.66 41.67 -12.99
C PRO A 391 -3.35 41.79 -12.21
N ALA A 392 -2.28 41.15 -12.71
CA ALA A 392 -0.94 41.17 -12.10
C ALA A 392 -0.44 42.59 -11.78
N THR A 393 -0.80 43.60 -12.59
CA THR A 393 -0.43 45.01 -12.41
C THR A 393 -0.91 45.63 -11.10
N ASN A 394 -1.94 45.06 -10.47
CA ASN A 394 -2.49 45.54 -9.21
C ASN A 394 -2.00 44.76 -7.99
N GLN A 395 -1.21 43.70 -8.20
CA GLN A 395 -0.80 42.80 -7.12
C GLN A 395 0.63 43.10 -6.65
N MET A 396 0.84 42.99 -5.33
CA MET A 396 2.16 43.20 -4.72
C MET A 396 3.12 42.06 -5.05
N TYR A 397 2.59 40.83 -5.09
CA TYR A 397 3.28 39.63 -5.53
C TYR A 397 2.49 38.95 -6.65
N VAL A 398 3.19 38.17 -7.47
CA VAL A 398 2.62 37.29 -8.47
C VAL A 398 3.21 35.90 -8.30
N ARG A 399 2.36 34.87 -8.37
CA ARG A 399 2.82 33.47 -8.32
C ARG A 399 3.15 32.97 -9.72
N VAL A 400 4.40 32.61 -9.96
CA VAL A 400 4.89 32.14 -11.28
C VAL A 400 5.74 30.88 -11.12
N ARG A 401 6.06 30.24 -12.25
CA ARG A 401 7.00 29.11 -12.30
C ARG A 401 8.39 29.56 -12.69
N ARG A 402 9.41 29.11 -11.97
CA ARG A 402 10.82 29.35 -12.30
C ARG A 402 11.65 28.11 -12.03
N ASP A 403 12.69 27.94 -12.83
CA ASP A 403 13.55 26.78 -12.77
C ASP A 403 14.70 27.02 -11.79
N THR A 404 15.02 26.00 -11.00
CA THR A 404 16.21 25.99 -10.16
C THR A 404 17.45 25.66 -10.99
N ALA A 405 18.63 25.84 -10.42
CA ALA A 405 19.90 25.48 -11.05
C ALA A 405 20.01 23.97 -11.36
N SER A 406 19.27 23.11 -10.65
CA SER A 406 19.19 21.68 -10.93
C SER A 406 18.15 21.32 -12.01
N GLY A 407 17.40 22.30 -12.52
CA GLY A 407 16.38 22.10 -13.55
C GLY A 407 14.98 21.78 -13.01
N VAL A 408 14.74 21.94 -11.70
CA VAL A 408 13.42 21.74 -11.10
C VAL A 408 12.56 22.99 -11.30
N SER A 409 11.39 22.84 -11.93
CA SER A 409 10.45 23.95 -12.12
C SER A 409 9.51 24.11 -10.92
N ALA A 410 9.69 25.17 -10.14
CA ALA A 410 8.96 25.42 -8.90
C ALA A 410 8.07 26.66 -8.97
N TRP A 411 6.94 26.64 -8.25
CA TRP A 411 6.16 27.83 -7.94
C TRP A 411 6.97 28.76 -7.03
N ILE A 412 6.94 30.06 -7.30
CA ILE A 412 7.57 31.10 -6.50
C ILE A 412 6.76 32.39 -6.58
N TYR A 413 6.75 33.17 -5.50
CA TYR A 413 6.13 34.49 -5.46
C TYR A 413 7.16 35.56 -5.79
N LEU A 414 7.00 36.23 -6.93
CA LEU A 414 7.85 37.34 -7.32
C LEU A 414 7.15 38.66 -7.04
N ALA A 415 7.92 39.73 -6.87
CA ALA A 415 7.37 41.07 -6.85
C ALA A 415 6.51 41.32 -8.11
N GLY A 416 5.29 41.80 -7.91
CA GLY A 416 4.41 42.21 -9.02
C GLY A 416 4.96 43.44 -9.75
N PRO A 417 4.46 43.78 -10.94
CA PRO A 417 5.04 44.80 -11.82
C PRO A 417 5.23 46.19 -11.18
N ARG A 418 4.26 46.63 -10.35
CA ARG A 418 4.39 47.89 -9.59
C ARG A 418 5.48 47.82 -8.55
N THR A 419 5.54 46.72 -7.79
CA THR A 419 6.59 46.48 -6.79
C THR A 419 7.97 46.41 -7.45
N GLN A 420 8.11 45.77 -8.61
CA GLN A 420 9.39 45.76 -9.34
C GLN A 420 9.82 47.16 -9.79
N THR A 421 8.88 47.98 -10.28
CA THR A 421 9.17 49.36 -10.68
C THR A 421 9.64 50.19 -9.49
N TRP A 422 8.94 50.06 -8.35
CA TRP A 422 9.32 50.72 -7.10
C TRP A 422 10.70 50.28 -6.59
N LEU A 423 11.01 48.97 -6.64
CA LEU A 423 12.33 48.45 -6.27
C LEU A 423 13.44 48.96 -7.20
N ARG A 424 13.20 49.11 -8.50
CA ARG A 424 14.18 49.70 -9.42
C ARG A 424 14.43 51.20 -9.19
N GLN A 425 13.47 51.91 -8.58
CA GLN A 425 13.57 53.35 -8.31
C GLN A 425 14.28 53.68 -6.99
N GLY A 426 14.18 52.81 -5.97
CA GLY A 426 14.71 53.11 -4.63
C GLY A 426 15.22 51.90 -3.83
N GLY A 427 15.18 50.70 -4.41
CA GLY A 427 15.71 49.49 -3.80
C GLY A 427 17.18 49.25 -4.11
N TYR A 428 17.71 48.17 -3.55
CA TYR A 428 19.07 47.70 -3.79
C TYR A 428 19.10 46.19 -4.00
N ALA A 429 19.97 45.72 -4.90
CA ALA A 429 20.18 44.30 -5.10
C ALA A 429 20.96 43.69 -3.93
N ILE A 430 20.52 42.52 -3.46
CA ILE A 430 21.23 41.71 -2.45
C ILE A 430 22.16 40.78 -3.21
N SER A 431 23.43 41.15 -3.30
CA SER A 431 24.44 40.50 -4.15
C SER A 431 24.68 39.02 -3.84
N SER A 432 24.47 38.60 -2.60
CA SER A 432 24.60 37.18 -2.20
C SER A 432 23.48 36.31 -2.78
N GLY A 433 22.33 36.92 -3.09
CA GLY A 433 21.08 36.22 -3.37
C GLY A 433 20.47 35.51 -2.16
N ASP A 434 21.09 35.60 -0.98
CA ASP A 434 20.66 34.95 0.26
C ASP A 434 20.46 36.00 1.35
N TRP A 435 19.20 36.32 1.65
CA TRP A 435 18.84 37.29 2.68
C TRP A 435 19.08 36.79 4.12
N VAL A 436 19.11 35.47 4.34
CA VAL A 436 19.31 34.93 5.70
C VAL A 436 20.79 34.98 6.11
N ARG A 437 21.69 35.06 5.13
CA ARG A 437 23.16 35.07 5.32
C ARG A 437 23.82 36.36 4.82
N GLY A 438 23.03 37.35 4.42
CA GLY A 438 23.45 38.56 3.71
C GLY A 438 23.45 39.81 4.58
#